data_AF-A0A354Q9V8-F1
#
_entry.id   AF-A0A354Q9V8-F1
#
_cell.length_a   1.000
_cell.length_b   1.000
_cell.length_c   1.000
_cell.angle_alpha   90.00
_cell.angle_beta   90.00
_cell.angle_gamma   90.00
#
_symmetry.space_group_name_H-M   'P 1'
#
loop_
_entity.id
_entity.type
_entity.pdbx_description
1 polymer ?
#
loop_
_entity_poly.entity_id
_entity_poly.type
_entity_poly.pdbx_seq_one_letter_code
_entity_poly.pdbx_strand_id
1 'polypeptide(L)' 'MQFEDWQTAPDPKVIRKEKQKARELRKSQWWKNRRACNSCYYCESPTPAKKLTMD' A
#
# COMPACT_ATOMS: atom_id res chain seq x y z
N MET A 1 31.53 10.43 -8.64
CA MET A 1 30.81 9.14 -8.58
C MET A 1 30.06 9.11 -7.25
N GLN A 2 28.74 9.27 -7.27
CA GLN A 2 27.93 9.25 -6.04
C GLN A 2 27.65 7.79 -5.71
N PHE A 3 28.14 7.33 -4.57
CA PHE A 3 27.79 6.04 -4.02
C PHE A 3 26.35 6.12 -3.53
N GLU A 4 25.47 5.29 -4.09
CA GLU A 4 24.12 5.13 -3.57
C GLU A 4 24.20 4.53 -2.18
N ASP A 5 23.84 5.33 -1.18
CA ASP A 5 23.73 4.92 0.20
C ASP A 5 22.40 4.18 0.40
N TRP A 6 22.45 2.87 0.23
CA TRP A 6 21.35 1.95 0.50
C TRP A 6 21.17 1.66 2.01
N GLN A 7 22.03 2.22 2.88
CA GLN A 7 22.03 1.97 4.33
C GLN A 7 21.36 3.09 5.14
N THR A 8 21.11 4.26 4.57
CA THR A 8 20.50 5.37 5.30
C THR A 8 18.98 5.27 5.39
N ALA A 9 18.46 5.35 6.61
CA ALA A 9 17.02 5.41 6.87
C ALA A 9 16.39 6.64 6.18
N PRO A 10 15.24 6.48 5.49
CA PRO A 10 14.60 7.59 4.81
C PRO A 10 14.14 8.68 5.79
N ASP A 11 14.18 9.95 5.36
CA ASP A 11 13.73 11.09 6.16
C ASP A 11 12.30 10.84 6.70
N PRO A 12 12.06 10.99 8.02
CA PRO A 12 10.73 10.88 8.61
C PRO A 12 9.64 11.68 7.89
N LYS A 13 9.96 12.82 7.27
CA LYS A 13 9.03 13.62 6.46
C LYS A 13 8.56 12.88 5.22
N VAL A 14 9.48 12.19 4.54
CA VAL A 14 9.17 11.35 3.36
C VAL A 14 8.27 10.20 3.79
N ILE A 15 8.62 9.50 4.86
CA ILE A 15 7.80 8.41 5.42
C ILE A 15 6.37 8.90 5.72
N ARG A 16 6.23 10.08 6.35
CA ARG A 16 4.91 10.66 6.67
C ARG A 16 4.11 10.94 5.40
N LYS A 17 4.74 11.49 4.36
CA LYS A 17 4.11 11.80 3.07
C LYS A 17 3.61 10.54 2.38
N GLU A 18 4.43 9.49 2.31
CA GLU A 18 4.02 8.22 1.68
C GLU A 18 2.91 7.52 2.47
N LYS A 19 2.97 7.55 3.82
CA LYS A 19 1.88 7.06 4.67
C LYS A 19 0.57 7.83 4.43
N GLN A 20 0.64 9.13 4.19
CA GLN A 20 -0.54 9.94 3.85
C GLN A 20 -1.14 9.51 2.51
N LYS A 21 -0.33 9.41 1.45
CA LYS A 21 -0.78 8.91 0.15
C LYS A 21 -1.43 7.53 0.25
N ALA A 22 -0.84 6.61 1.02
CA ALA A 22 -1.41 5.29 1.23
C ALA A 22 -2.78 5.33 1.94
N ARG A 23 -3.01 6.28 2.85
CA ARG A 23 -4.33 6.49 3.49
C ARG A 23 -5.36 7.05 2.52
N GLU A 24 -4.95 7.99 1.68
CA GLU A 24 -5.81 8.57 0.63
C GLU A 24 -6.20 7.51 -0.41
N LEU A 25 -5.23 6.70 -0.86
CA LEU A 25 -5.47 5.60 -1.79
C LEU A 25 -6.43 4.56 -1.20
N ARG A 26 -6.29 4.19 0.08
CA ARG A 26 -7.23 3.28 0.77
C ARG A 26 -8.65 3.82 0.89
N LYS A 27 -8.86 5.14 0.80
CA LYS A 27 -10.20 5.76 0.80
C LYS A 27 -10.78 5.92 -0.61
N SER A 28 -9.95 5.85 -1.64
CA SER A 28 -10.33 6.05 -3.04
C SER A 28 -11.36 5.02 -3.52
N GLN A 29 -12.14 5.38 -4.54
CA GLN A 29 -13.07 4.46 -5.20
C GLN A 29 -12.33 3.30 -5.88
N TRP A 30 -11.14 3.56 -6.41
CA TRP A 30 -10.29 2.53 -7.01
C TRP A 30 -10.02 1.38 -6.04
N TRP A 31 -9.64 1.67 -4.80
CA TRP A 31 -9.39 0.62 -3.81
C TRP A 31 -10.65 -0.14 -3.39
N LYS A 32 -11.78 0.56 -3.27
CA LYS A 32 -13.09 -0.07 -3.01
C LYS A 32 -13.45 -1.06 -4.11
N ASN A 33 -13.26 -0.67 -5.38
CA ASN A 33 -13.50 -1.53 -6.54
C ASN A 33 -12.53 -2.72 -6.55
N ARG A 34 -11.24 -2.49 -6.27
CA ARG A 34 -10.23 -3.57 -6.24
C ARG A 34 -10.55 -4.64 -5.21
N ARG A 35 -10.91 -4.26 -3.98
CA ARG A 35 -11.26 -5.23 -2.93
C ARG A 35 -12.61 -5.91 -3.17
N ALA A 36 -13.52 -5.30 -3.92
CA ALA A 36 -14.82 -5.89 -4.25
C ALA A 36 -14.70 -7.18 -5.09
N CYS A 37 -13.54 -7.44 -5.70
CA CYS A 37 -13.24 -8.72 -6.35
C CYS A 37 -13.15 -9.89 -5.36
N ASN A 38 -13.10 -9.64 -4.04
CA ASN A 38 -13.03 -10.65 -2.98
C ASN A 38 -11.93 -11.71 -3.21
N SER A 39 -10.76 -11.32 -3.71
CA SER A 39 -9.63 -12.24 -3.95
C SER A 39 -8.33 -11.62 -3.41
N CYS A 40 -7.53 -12.43 -2.72
CA CYS A 40 -6.21 -12.04 -2.23
C CYS A 40 -5.20 -12.02 -3.38
N TYR A 41 -4.33 -11.01 -3.42
CA TYR A 41 -3.32 -10.92 -4.48
C TYR A 41 -2.26 -12.03 -4.38
N TYR A 42 -1.88 -12.45 -3.18
CA TYR A 42 -0.79 -13.40 -2.97
C TYR A 42 -1.19 -14.85 -3.14
N CYS A 43 -2.29 -15.25 -2.50
CA CYS A 43 -2.75 -16.65 -2.49
C CYS A 43 -3.90 -16.90 -3.46
N GLU A 44 -4.39 -15.88 -4.16
CA GLU A 44 -5.50 -15.92 -5.13
C GLU A 44 -6.83 -16.44 -4.56
N SER A 45 -6.87 -16.76 -3.26
CA SER A 45 -8.03 -17.36 -2.62
C SER A 45 -9.14 -16.34 -2.39
N PRO A 46 -10.42 -16.79 -2.42
CA PRO A 46 -11.56 -15.95 -2.08
C PRO A 46 -11.40 -15.38 -0.67
N THR A 47 -11.30 -14.05 -0.58
CA THR A 47 -11.09 -13.32 0.67
C THR A 47 -12.08 -12.15 0.71
N PRO A 48 -12.96 -12.07 1.73
CA PRO A 48 -13.92 -10.99 1.82
C PRO A 48 -13.26 -9.61 1.74
N ALA A 49 -13.87 -8.67 1.02
CA ALA A 49 -13.36 -7.32 0.83
C ALA A 49 -12.99 -6.61 2.15
N LYS A 50 -13.72 -6.91 3.25
CA LYS A 50 -13.45 -6.38 4.59
C LYS A 50 -12.17 -6.93 5.24
N LYS A 51 -11.73 -8.13 4.84
CA LYS A 51 -10.51 -8.80 5.32
C LYS A 51 -9.28 -8.51 4.45
N LEU A 52 -9.46 -7.93 3.25
CA LEU A 52 -8.36 -7.54 2.37
C LEU A 52 -7.69 -6.24 2.86
N THR A 53 -6.37 -6.30 3.02
CA THR A 53 -5.47 -5.17 3.28
C THR A 53 -4.72 -4.77 1.99
N MET A 54 -4.07 -3.61 2.01
CA MET A 54 -3.24 -3.09 0.91
C MET A 54 -1.74 -3.27 1.25
N ASP A 55 -1.44 -4.25 2.11
CA ASP A 55 -0.08 -4.66 2.48
C ASP A 55 0.52 -5.59 1.42
#